data_AF-A0A176YZI4-F1
#
_entry.id   AF-A0A176YZI4-F1
#
_cell.length_a   1.000
_cell.length_b   1.000
_cell.length_c   1.000
_cell.angle_alpha   90.00
_cell.angle_beta   90.00
_cell.angle_gamma   90.00
#
_symmetry.space_group_name_H-M   'P 1'
#
loop_
_entity.id
_entity.type
_entity.pdbx_description
1 polymer ?
#
loop_
_entity_poly.entity_id
_entity_poly.type
_entity_poly.pdbx_seq_one_letter_code
_entity_poly.pdbx_strand_id
1 'polypeptide(L)' 'MSTYLGSHTLDLDAEMVSRITAAYGQALHTLCVKDRDDPLAEMVAKKIIEIAQSGVHHPAEIAALAIKELEMR' A
#
# COMPACT_ATOMS: atom_id res chain seq x y z
N MET A 1 -2.76 -4.28 -13.92
CA MET A 1 -3.63 -4.10 -12.74
C MET A 1 -3.46 -5.32 -11.85
N SER A 2 -2.97 -5.12 -10.63
CA SER A 2 -2.66 -6.22 -9.70
C SER A 2 -3.95 -6.81 -9.15
N THR A 3 -4.12 -8.13 -9.31
CA THR A 3 -5.31 -8.90 -8.94
C THR A 3 -5.58 -8.86 -7.42
N TYR A 4 -4.57 -8.50 -6.63
CA TYR A 4 -4.60 -8.51 -5.17
C TYR A 4 -5.45 -7.39 -4.57
N LEU A 5 -5.42 -6.20 -5.18
CA LEU A 5 -6.25 -5.08 -4.73
C LEU A 5 -7.72 -5.31 -5.10
N GLY A 6 -7.98 -5.79 -6.31
CA GLY A 6 -9.35 -5.92 -6.86
C GLY A 6 -10.32 -6.78 -6.05
N SER A 7 -9.82 -7.75 -5.27
CA SER A 7 -10.66 -8.64 -4.45
C SER A 7 -10.94 -8.09 -3.04
N HIS A 8 -10.10 -7.19 -2.53
CA HIS A 8 -10.16 -6.70 -1.15
C HIS A 8 -10.76 -5.30 -1.01
N THR A 9 -10.96 -4.60 -2.12
CA THR A 9 -11.45 -3.22 -2.17
C THR A 9 -12.92 -3.08 -2.58
N LEU A 10 -13.65 -4.19 -2.74
CA LEU A 10 -15.06 -4.17 -3.19
C LEU A 10 -16.00 -3.48 -2.17
N ASP A 11 -15.61 -3.45 -0.90
CA ASP A 11 -16.36 -2.82 0.21
C ASP A 11 -15.74 -1.50 0.69
N LEU A 12 -14.68 -1.03 0.03
CA LEU A 12 -13.98 0.21 0.39
C LEU A 12 -14.36 1.32 -0.58
N ASP A 13 -14.57 2.52 -0.06
CA ASP A 13 -14.88 3.71 -0.85
C ASP A 13 -13.83 3.89 -1.97
N ALA A 14 -14.26 4.17 -3.21
CA ALA A 14 -13.35 4.23 -4.37
C ALA A 14 -12.19 5.23 -4.18
N GLU A 15 -12.41 6.25 -3.34
CA GLU A 15 -11.39 7.18 -2.88
C GLU A 15 -10.31 6.51 -2.03
N MET A 16 -10.71 5.63 -1.10
CA MET A 16 -9.78 4.84 -0.28
C MET A 16 -8.98 3.85 -1.14
N VAL A 17 -9.64 3.19 -2.09
CA VAL A 17 -8.97 2.28 -3.05
C VAL A 17 -7.91 3.02 -3.87
N SER A 18 -8.25 4.20 -4.38
CA SER A 18 -7.34 5.03 -5.16
C SER A 18 -6.17 5.52 -4.31
N ARG A 19 -6.42 5.87 -3.05
CA ARG A 19 -5.36 6.26 -2.09
C ARG A 19 -4.40 5.10 -1.79
N ILE A 20 -4.93 3.92 -1.47
CA ILE A 20 -4.13 2.73 -1.17
C ILE A 20 -3.32 2.32 -2.41
N THR A 21 -3.92 2.33 -3.59
CA THR A 21 -3.24 2.00 -4.86
C THR A 21 -2.13 2.99 -5.18
N ALA A 22 -2.37 4.30 -4.98
CA ALA A 22 -1.35 5.33 -5.19
C ALA A 22 -0.20 5.21 -4.18
N ALA A 23 -0.52 5.00 -2.90
CA ALA A 23 0.47 4.79 -1.84
C ALA A 23 1.33 3.55 -2.13
N TYR A 24 0.69 2.47 -2.55
CA TYR A 24 1.33 1.19 -2.86
C TYR A 24 2.29 1.29 -4.05
N GLY A 25 1.83 1.90 -5.15
CA GLY A 25 2.70 2.18 -6.31
C GLY A 25 3.90 3.06 -5.94
N GLN A 26 3.70 4.07 -5.09
CA GLN A 26 4.77 4.95 -4.64
C GLN A 26 5.79 4.22 -3.74
N ALA A 27 5.32 3.35 -2.84
CA ALA A 27 6.18 2.57 -1.97
C ALA A 27 7.02 1.56 -2.75
N LEU A 28 6.42 0.83 -3.69
CA LEU A 28 7.17 -0.09 -4.55
C LEU A 28 8.18 0.60 -5.45
N HIS A 29 7.82 1.77 -5.98
CA HIS A 29 8.75 2.56 -6.79
C HIS A 29 9.94 3.05 -5.96
N THR A 30 9.71 3.45 -4.70
CA THR A 30 10.77 3.87 -3.76
C THR A 30 11.66 2.69 -3.36
N LEU A 31 11.07 1.53 -3.07
CA LEU A 31 11.79 0.31 -2.68
C LEU A 31 12.44 -0.42 -3.88
N CYS A 32 12.19 0.03 -5.12
CA CYS A 32 12.63 -0.61 -6.36
C CYS A 32 12.27 -2.12 -6.42
N VAL A 33 11.13 -2.50 -5.82
CA VAL A 33 10.64 -3.88 -5.72
C VAL A 33 9.77 -4.21 -6.93
N LYS A 34 9.93 -5.41 -7.50
CA LYS A 34 9.08 -5.87 -8.61
C LYS A 34 7.77 -6.43 -8.04
N ASP A 35 6.71 -5.66 -8.23
CA ASP A 35 5.32 -5.84 -7.76
C ASP A 35 4.73 -7.27 -7.72
N ARG A 36 5.27 -8.27 -8.43
CA ARG A 36 4.55 -9.52 -8.72
C ARG A 36 4.96 -10.80 -8.00
N ASP A 37 6.18 -10.90 -7.47
CA ASP A 37 6.66 -12.13 -6.79
C ASP A 37 7.44 -11.85 -5.51
N ASP A 38 7.56 -10.58 -5.13
CA ASP A 38 8.30 -10.21 -3.95
C ASP A 38 7.39 -10.29 -2.70
N PRO A 39 7.71 -11.12 -1.70
CA PRO A 39 6.98 -11.14 -0.43
C PRO A 39 7.02 -9.77 0.29
N LEU A 40 8.00 -8.93 -0.06
CA LEU A 40 8.06 -7.54 0.36
C LEU A 40 6.84 -6.74 -0.14
N ALA A 41 6.39 -6.98 -1.37
CA ALA A 41 5.26 -6.26 -1.96
C ALA A 41 3.96 -6.58 -1.20
N GLU A 42 3.73 -7.84 -0.86
CA GLU A 42 2.57 -8.23 -0.03
C GLU A 42 2.62 -7.59 1.38
N MET A 43 3.81 -7.56 2.00
CA MET A 43 3.99 -6.91 3.31
C MET A 43 3.70 -5.40 3.25
N VAL A 44 4.16 -4.71 2.20
CA VAL A 44 3.89 -3.29 1.98
C VAL A 44 2.39 -3.06 1.77
N ALA A 45 1.72 -3.88 0.95
CA ALA A 45 0.28 -3.76 0.71
C ALA A 45 -0.52 -3.86 2.01
N LYS A 46 -0.22 -4.88 2.83
CA LYS A 46 -0.89 -5.09 4.12
C LYS A 46 -0.69 -3.90 5.07
N LYS A 47 0.56 -3.42 5.18
CA LYS A 47 0.90 -2.30 6.06
C LYS A 47 0.20 -1.00 5.64
N ILE A 48 0.11 -0.74 4.33
CA ILE A 48 -0.60 0.41 3.77
C ILE A 48 -2.10 0.35 4.10
N ILE A 49 -2.72 -0.83 4.01
CA ILE A 49 -4.12 -1.02 4.40
C ILE A 49 -4.32 -0.77 5.90
N GLU A 50 -3.43 -1.29 6.75
CA GLU A 50 -3.49 -1.07 8.20
C GLU A 50 -3.38 0.44 8.55
N ILE A 51 -2.45 1.16 7.93
CA ILE A 51 -2.25 2.60 8.15
C ILE A 51 -3.43 3.42 7.60
N ALA A 52 -3.98 3.04 6.44
CA ALA A 52 -5.18 3.68 5.88
C ALA A 52 -6.40 3.48 6.80
N GLN A 53 -6.55 2.30 7.40
CA GLN A 53 -7.59 2.02 8.39
C GLN A 53 -7.36 2.74 9.73
N SER A 54 -6.11 3.08 10.06
CA SER A 54 -5.76 3.82 11.27
C SER A 54 -6.23 5.29 11.25
N GLY A 55 -6.77 5.77 10.12
CA GLY A 55 -7.28 7.14 9.97
C GLY A 55 -6.32 8.08 9.24
N VAL A 56 -5.29 7.56 8.58
CA VAL A 56 -4.44 8.37 7.70
C VAL A 56 -5.12 8.49 6.33
N HIS A 57 -5.40 9.71 5.91
CA HIS A 57 -6.09 9.98 4.65
C HIS A 57 -5.13 10.29 3.48
N HIS A 58 -3.86 10.60 3.77
CA HIS A 58 -2.91 10.99 2.74
C HIS A 58 -2.15 9.78 2.17
N PRO A 59 -2.26 9.51 0.85
CA PRO A 59 -1.58 8.37 0.24
C PRO A 59 -0.05 8.45 0.35
N ALA A 60 0.51 9.66 0.26
CA ALA A 60 1.94 9.86 0.44
C ALA A 60 2.42 9.58 1.87
N GLU A 61 1.63 9.97 2.89
CA GLU A 61 1.93 9.65 4.29
C GLU A 61 1.82 8.16 4.56
N ILE A 62 0.77 7.51 4.05
CA ILE A 62 0.59 6.06 4.19
C ILE A 62 1.80 5.32 3.59
N ALA A 63 2.23 5.71 2.39
CA ALA A 63 3.40 5.12 1.74
C ALA A 63 4.68 5.35 2.56
N ALA A 64 4.94 6.58 2.98
CA ALA A 64 6.12 6.93 3.76
C ALA A 64 6.16 6.18 5.10
N LEU A 65 5.03 6.07 5.80
CA LEU A 65 4.90 5.31 7.04
C LEU A 65 5.13 3.82 6.81
N ALA A 66 4.53 3.24 5.76
CA ALA A 66 4.71 1.83 5.43
C ALA A 66 6.18 1.49 5.10
N ILE A 67 6.85 2.34 4.33
CA ILE A 67 8.28 2.20 4.00
C ILE A 67 9.13 2.35 5.26
N LYS A 68 8.89 3.39 6.06
CA LYS A 68 9.64 3.64 7.30
C LYS A 68 9.52 2.50 8.31
N GLU A 69 8.33 1.93 8.45
CA GLU A 69 8.09 0.74 9.29
C GLU A 69 8.79 -0.51 8.77
N LEU A 70 8.99 -0.61 7.45
CA LEU A 70 9.65 -1.73 6.81
C LEU A 70 11.19 -1.59 6.84
N GLU A 71 11.72 -0.38 6.66
CA GLU A 71 13.15 -0.06 6.76
C GLU A 71 13.68 -0.17 8.19
N MET A 72 12.83 0.03 9.21
CA MET A 72 13.21 -0.13 10.62
C MET A 72 13.21 -1.59 11.10
N ARG A 73 12.90 -2.57 10.23
CA ARG A 73 12.81 -3.99 10.56
C ARG A 73 14.00 -4.79 10.04
#